data_AF-A0AAD0PW17-F1
#
_entry.id   AF-A0AAD0PW17-F1
#
_cell.length_a   1.000
_cell.length_b   1.000
_cell.length_c   1.000
_cell.angle_alpha   90.00
_cell.angle_beta   90.00
_cell.angle_gamma   90.00
#
_symmetry.space_group_name_H-M   'P 1'
#
loop_
_entity.id
_entity.type
_entity.pdbx_description
1 polymer ?
#
loop_
_entity_poly.entity_id
_entity_poly.type
_entity_poly.pdbx_seq_one_letter_code
_entity_poly.pdbx_strand_id
1 'polypeptide(L)'
;MPPEFLYHVTSRENLPSIQQEGLRPGAYLSSLKNLCDYYAETIEDEGQAPFKIKIPARNLNLMAFEPDHEGLEEPILSVVRTHLGAGYECNEEWVYEKSLKSNQDYEACLALIGSVRYAAAIPAACLDLGRPNPRITQESPESGL
;
A
#
# COMPACT_ATOMS: atom_id res chain seq x y z
N MET A 1 -5.55 2.91 16.88
CA MET A 1 -6.30 3.70 15.88
C MET A 1 -5.70 3.42 14.52
N PRO A 2 -6.51 3.11 13.50
CA PRO A 2 -6.01 2.90 12.15
C PRO A 2 -5.36 4.17 11.61
N PRO A 3 -4.37 4.06 10.71
CA PRO A 3 -3.78 5.23 10.05
C PRO A 3 -4.84 5.99 9.26
N GLU A 4 -4.63 7.28 9.01
CA GLU A 4 -5.58 8.09 8.23
C GLU A 4 -5.76 7.55 6.80
N PHE A 5 -4.67 7.05 6.22
CA PHE A 5 -4.62 6.46 4.89
C PHE A 5 -3.81 5.18 4.90
N LEU A 6 -4.19 4.28 4.01
CA LEU A 6 -3.38 3.16 3.56
C LEU A 6 -3.08 3.32 2.08
N TYR A 7 -2.07 2.60 1.63
CA TYR A 7 -1.58 2.66 0.27
C TYR A 7 -1.56 1.28 -0.36
N HIS A 8 -1.86 1.22 -1.65
CA HIS A 8 -1.67 0.03 -2.48
C HIS A 8 -0.79 0.40 -3.66
N VAL A 9 0.11 -0.50 -4.06
CA VAL A 9 0.99 -0.31 -5.20
C VAL A 9 0.64 -1.35 -6.26
N THR A 10 0.50 -0.90 -7.50
CA THR A 10 0.14 -1.72 -8.66
C THR A 10 0.85 -1.17 -9.89
N SER A 11 0.86 -1.91 -11.00
CA SER A 11 1.22 -1.36 -12.29
C SER A 11 0.13 -0.44 -12.84
N ARG A 12 0.53 0.55 -13.65
CA ARG A 12 -0.38 1.46 -14.37
C ARG A 12 -1.31 0.74 -15.34
N GLU A 13 -0.89 -0.41 -15.87
CA GLU A 13 -1.68 -1.22 -16.78
C GLU A 13 -2.95 -1.77 -16.13
N ASN A 14 -2.94 -1.96 -14.80
CA ASN A 14 -4.12 -2.40 -14.05
C ASN A 14 -5.12 -1.25 -13.78
N LEU A 15 -4.76 0.02 -14.03
CA LEU A 15 -5.62 1.16 -13.70
C LEU A 15 -6.99 1.12 -14.36
N PRO A 16 -7.16 0.79 -15.66
CA PRO A 16 -8.49 0.71 -16.26
C PRO A 16 -9.41 -0.28 -15.54
N SER A 17 -8.89 -1.46 -15.18
CA SER A 17 -9.65 -2.46 -14.41
C SER A 17 -9.96 -1.96 -13.00
N ILE A 18 -8.98 -1.37 -12.30
CA ILE A 18 -9.18 -0.82 -10.95
C ILE A 18 -10.17 0.35 -10.94
N GLN A 19 -10.17 1.18 -11.97
CA GLN A 19 -11.13 2.28 -12.13
C GLN A 19 -12.56 1.76 -12.31
N GLN A 20 -12.73 0.63 -12.99
CA GLN A 20 -14.03 0.05 -13.27
C GLN A 20 -14.54 -0.83 -12.12
N GLU A 21 -13.68 -1.67 -11.55
CA GLU A 21 -14.03 -2.76 -10.64
C GLU A 21 -13.62 -2.48 -9.19
N GLY A 22 -12.64 -1.59 -8.97
CA GLY A 22 -11.98 -1.41 -7.68
C GLY A 22 -10.82 -2.38 -7.46
N LEU A 23 -10.37 -2.52 -6.21
CA LEU A 23 -9.37 -3.52 -5.84
C LEU A 23 -10.04 -4.84 -5.48
N ARG A 24 -9.43 -5.94 -5.92
CA ARG A 24 -9.92 -7.30 -5.66
C ARG A 24 -9.72 -7.69 -4.19
N PRO A 25 -10.51 -8.65 -3.68
CA PRO A 25 -10.27 -9.30 -2.39
C PRO A 25 -8.82 -9.78 -2.23
N GLY A 26 -8.27 -9.64 -1.03
CA GLY A 26 -6.92 -10.07 -0.70
C GLY A 26 -5.82 -9.05 -1.04
N ALA A 27 -6.17 -7.81 -1.37
CA ALA A 27 -5.17 -6.78 -1.65
C ALA A 27 -4.32 -6.46 -0.42
N TYR A 28 -3.01 -6.34 -0.62
CA TYR A 28 -2.08 -5.85 0.40
C TYR A 28 -2.12 -4.33 0.48
N LEU A 29 -2.23 -3.82 1.71
CA LEU A 29 -2.27 -2.40 2.00
C LEU A 29 -1.18 -2.03 2.99
N SER A 30 -0.48 -0.94 2.72
CA SER A 30 0.59 -0.44 3.58
C SER A 30 0.22 0.86 4.28
N SER A 31 0.63 1.01 5.54
CA SER A 31 0.60 2.29 6.25
C SER A 31 1.87 3.11 6.08
N LEU A 32 2.90 2.55 5.47
CA LEU A 32 4.25 3.11 5.42
C LEU A 32 4.60 3.59 4.02
N LYS A 33 4.97 4.86 3.90
CA LYS A 33 5.36 5.43 2.61
C LYS A 33 6.57 4.72 2.01
N ASN A 34 7.58 4.39 2.81
CA ASN A 34 8.79 3.70 2.33
C ASN A 34 8.53 2.26 1.89
N LEU A 35 7.56 1.55 2.47
CA LEU A 35 7.13 0.24 1.97
C LEU A 35 6.48 0.37 0.58
N CYS A 36 5.70 1.44 0.38
CA CYS A 36 5.12 1.74 -0.92
C CYS A 36 6.17 2.15 -1.95
N ASP A 37 7.21 2.87 -1.52
CA ASP A 37 8.33 3.23 -2.39
C ASP A 37 9.09 1.97 -2.82
N TYR A 38 9.35 1.03 -1.90
CA TYR A 38 9.96 -0.27 -2.19
C TYR A 38 9.18 -1.08 -3.24
N TYR A 39 7.88 -1.30 -3.04
CA TYR A 39 7.09 -2.05 -4.03
C TYR A 39 6.94 -1.33 -5.38
N ALA A 40 7.02 0.00 -5.40
CA ALA A 40 7.02 0.74 -6.66
C ALA A 40 8.31 0.49 -7.44
N GLU A 41 9.47 0.48 -6.76
CA GLU A 41 10.76 0.12 -7.34
C GLU A 41 10.74 -1.33 -7.88
N THR A 42 10.18 -2.29 -7.14
CA THR A 42 10.02 -3.67 -7.63
C THR A 42 9.25 -3.77 -8.94
N ILE A 43 8.15 -3.00 -9.09
CA ILE A 43 7.38 -2.97 -10.34
C ILE A 43 8.17 -2.29 -11.47
N GLU A 44 8.96 -1.26 -11.16
CA GLU A 44 9.86 -0.60 -12.13
C GLU A 44 10.96 -1.55 -12.62
N ASP A 45 11.54 -2.34 -11.73
CA ASP A 45 12.56 -3.35 -12.03
C ASP A 45 12.01 -4.47 -12.94
N GLU A 46 10.70 -4.75 -12.84
CA GLU A 46 9.97 -5.66 -13.74
C GLU A 46 9.61 -5.01 -15.10
N GLY A 47 10.01 -3.76 -15.34
CA GLY A 47 9.79 -3.04 -16.59
C GLY A 47 8.40 -2.42 -16.72
N GLN A 48 7.62 -2.36 -15.63
CA GLN A 48 6.29 -1.77 -15.61
C GLN A 48 6.31 -0.38 -14.96
N ALA A 49 5.37 0.48 -15.34
CA ALA A 49 5.24 1.78 -14.69
C ALA A 49 4.38 1.63 -13.41
N PRO A 50 4.90 1.95 -12.20
CA PRO A 50 4.15 1.77 -10.97
C PRO A 50 3.11 2.88 -10.79
N PHE A 51 2.10 2.57 -10.00
CA PHE A 51 1.07 3.48 -9.55
C PHE A 51 0.75 3.23 -8.08
N LYS A 52 0.74 4.32 -7.30
CA LYS A 52 0.42 4.30 -5.87
C LYS A 52 -1.00 4.81 -5.68
N ILE A 53 -1.86 3.96 -5.14
CA ILE A 53 -3.24 4.29 -4.81
C ILE A 53 -3.28 4.67 -3.33
N LYS A 54 -3.85 5.82 -3.02
CA LYS A 54 -4.09 6.26 -1.64
C LYS A 54 -5.53 5.93 -1.25
N ILE A 55 -5.74 5.33 -0.09
CA ILE A 55 -7.05 4.85 0.35
C ILE A 55 -7.34 5.40 1.74
N PRO A 56 -8.35 6.27 1.92
CA PRO A 56 -8.74 6.74 3.23
C PRO A 56 -9.22 5.56 4.09
N ALA A 57 -8.63 5.36 5.28
CA ALA A 57 -8.98 4.21 6.11
C ALA A 57 -10.44 4.23 6.58
N ARG A 58 -11.03 5.43 6.70
CA ARG A 58 -12.47 5.60 7.00
C ARG A 58 -13.42 5.00 5.94
N ASN A 59 -12.91 4.73 4.74
CA ASN A 59 -13.68 4.11 3.66
C ASN A 59 -13.60 2.57 3.69
N LEU A 60 -12.84 1.99 4.63
CA LEU A 60 -12.60 0.55 4.72
C LEU A 60 -13.39 -0.06 5.87
N ASN A 61 -13.82 -1.31 5.67
CA ASN A 61 -14.47 -2.10 6.71
C ASN A 61 -13.39 -2.74 7.60
N LEU A 62 -13.32 -2.33 8.86
CA LEU A 62 -12.35 -2.86 9.83
C LEU A 62 -12.45 -4.39 10.00
N MET A 63 -13.64 -4.98 9.82
CA MET A 63 -13.83 -6.43 9.93
C MET A 63 -13.25 -7.22 8.74
N ALA A 64 -12.82 -6.54 7.67
CA ALA A 64 -12.20 -7.17 6.51
C ALA A 64 -10.67 -7.13 6.55
N PHE A 65 -10.08 -6.56 7.61
CA PHE A 65 -8.63 -6.56 7.78
C PHE A 65 -8.15 -7.90 8.34
N GLU A 66 -7.12 -8.43 7.71
CA GLU A 66 -6.42 -9.65 8.11
C GLU A 66 -4.94 -9.36 8.34
N PRO A 67 -4.28 -10.11 9.24
CA PRO A 67 -2.82 -10.06 9.36
C PRO A 67 -2.14 -10.35 8.03
N ASP A 68 -1.07 -9.62 7.73
CA ASP A 68 -0.17 -9.94 6.63
C ASP A 68 0.83 -11.00 7.09
N HIS A 69 0.41 -12.26 7.03
CA HIS A 69 1.25 -13.39 7.44
C HIS A 69 2.48 -13.54 6.54
N GLU A 70 2.33 -13.33 5.23
CA GLU A 70 3.44 -13.42 4.27
C GLU A 70 4.50 -12.34 4.56
N GLY A 71 4.09 -11.09 4.79
CA GLY A 71 5.01 -10.01 5.16
C GLY A 71 5.62 -10.14 6.56
N LEU A 72 5.03 -10.94 7.44
CA LEU A 72 5.63 -11.29 8.74
C LEU A 72 6.68 -12.40 8.60
N GLU A 73 6.49 -13.34 7.68
CA GLU A 73 7.44 -14.40 7.38
C GLU A 73 8.64 -13.87 6.58
N GLU A 74 8.39 -12.97 5.61
CA GLU A 74 9.41 -12.34 4.77
C GLU A 74 9.36 -10.80 4.88
N PRO A 75 9.72 -10.22 6.03
CA PRO A 75 9.67 -8.79 6.22
C PRO A 75 10.71 -8.05 5.37
N ILE A 76 10.30 -6.93 4.78
CA ILE A 76 11.23 -6.00 4.12
C ILE A 76 12.06 -5.27 5.19
N LEU A 77 13.13 -5.91 5.68
CA LEU A 77 13.89 -5.47 6.85
C LEU A 77 14.44 -4.04 6.74
N SER A 78 14.81 -3.59 5.54
CA SER A 78 15.26 -2.21 5.31
C SER A 78 14.17 -1.19 5.68
N VAL A 79 12.91 -1.51 5.33
CA VAL A 79 11.73 -0.70 5.65
C VAL A 79 11.38 -0.81 7.13
N VAL A 80 11.33 -2.02 7.67
CA VAL A 80 10.97 -2.29 9.08
C VAL A 80 11.94 -1.60 10.04
N ARG A 81 13.26 -1.70 9.80
CA ARG A 81 14.30 -1.03 10.60
C ARG A 81 14.09 0.47 10.64
N THR A 82 13.83 1.07 9.48
CA THR A 82 13.60 2.51 9.36
C THR A 82 12.32 2.93 10.10
N HIS A 83 11.24 2.16 9.95
CA HIS A 83 9.95 2.40 10.59
C HIS A 83 10.04 2.34 12.12
N LEU A 84 10.71 1.32 12.65
CA LEU A 84 10.82 1.09 14.09
C LEU A 84 11.97 1.87 14.75
N GLY A 85 12.78 2.59 13.97
CA GLY A 85 14.02 3.20 14.46
C GLY A 85 15.01 2.16 15.02
N ALA A 86 14.93 0.93 14.53
CA ALA A 86 15.73 -0.20 15.00
C ALA A 86 17.00 -0.36 14.15
N GLY A 87 18.10 -0.70 14.82
CA GLY A 87 19.37 -0.99 14.15
C GLY A 87 19.40 -2.39 13.51
N TYR A 88 20.61 -2.87 13.24
CA TYR A 88 20.85 -4.20 12.64
C TYR A 88 20.34 -5.38 13.51
N GLU A 89 20.06 -5.15 14.79
CA GLU A 89 19.44 -6.13 15.69
C GLU A 89 18.02 -6.51 15.27
N CYS A 90 17.33 -5.67 14.49
CA CYS A 90 16.05 -6.02 13.88
C CYS A 90 16.30 -6.90 12.65
N ASN A 91 16.20 -8.21 12.81
CA ASN A 91 16.25 -9.23 11.77
C ASN A 91 14.91 -10.00 11.69
N GLU A 92 14.81 -10.99 10.81
CA GLU A 92 13.57 -11.79 10.63
C GLU A 92 13.15 -12.49 11.92
N GLU A 93 14.09 -13.12 12.64
CA GLU A 93 13.81 -13.78 13.93
C GLU A 93 13.26 -12.79 14.97
N TRP A 94 13.83 -11.58 15.04
CA TRP A 94 13.33 -10.53 15.93
C TRP A 94 11.89 -10.12 15.57
N VAL A 95 11.58 -9.95 14.28
CA VAL A 95 10.23 -9.63 13.80
C VAL A 95 9.27 -10.77 14.16
N TYR A 96 9.66 -12.01 13.90
CA TYR A 96 8.88 -13.19 14.24
C TYR A 96 8.60 -13.30 15.73
N GLU A 97 9.62 -13.14 16.59
CA GLU A 97 9.45 -13.14 18.05
C GLU A 97 8.51 -12.02 18.53
N LYS A 98 8.62 -10.82 17.94
CA LYS A 98 7.73 -9.70 18.28
C LYS A 98 6.30 -9.99 17.87
N SER A 99 6.11 -10.62 16.72
CA SER A 99 4.80 -11.10 16.27
C SER A 99 4.21 -12.12 17.24
N LEU A 100 5.00 -13.13 17.66
CA LEU A 100 4.57 -14.14 18.64
C LEU A 100 4.14 -13.56 19.99
N LYS A 101 4.77 -12.45 20.41
CA LYS A 101 4.48 -11.74 21.67
C LYS A 101 3.31 -10.74 21.54
N SER A 102 2.74 -10.57 20.35
CA SER A 102 1.64 -9.65 20.06
C SER A 102 0.28 -10.37 20.07
N ASN A 103 -0.79 -9.62 19.80
CA ASN A 103 -2.13 -10.20 19.58
C ASN A 103 -2.27 -10.95 18.26
N GLN A 104 -1.27 -10.86 17.37
CA GLN A 104 -1.27 -11.49 16.04
C GLN A 104 -2.47 -11.07 15.18
N ASP A 105 -2.96 -9.85 15.38
CA ASP A 105 -4.03 -9.22 14.62
C ASP A 105 -3.47 -8.23 13.59
N TYR A 106 -4.36 -7.65 12.77
CA TYR A 106 -3.95 -6.67 11.76
C TYR A 106 -3.31 -5.42 12.38
N GLU A 107 -3.68 -5.04 13.60
CA GLU A 107 -3.11 -3.88 14.29
C GLU A 107 -1.66 -4.14 14.65
N ALA A 108 -1.35 -5.35 15.14
CA ALA A 108 0.01 -5.80 15.38
C ALA A 108 0.84 -5.82 14.08
N CYS A 109 0.29 -6.32 12.96
CA CYS A 109 0.98 -6.28 11.66
C CYS A 109 1.27 -4.85 11.19
N LEU A 110 0.29 -3.94 11.28
CA LEU A 110 0.51 -2.52 10.96
C LEU A 110 1.59 -1.88 11.84
N ALA A 111 1.58 -2.20 13.14
CA ALA A 111 2.57 -1.66 14.06
C ALA A 111 3.98 -2.18 13.75
N LEU A 112 4.11 -3.47 13.42
CA LEU A 112 5.39 -4.15 13.31
C LEU A 112 6.02 -4.03 11.91
N ILE A 113 5.25 -4.33 10.86
CA ILE A 113 5.72 -4.35 9.47
C ILE A 113 5.02 -3.32 8.57
N GLY A 114 3.97 -2.67 9.07
CA GLY A 114 3.30 -1.60 8.33
C GLY A 114 2.52 -2.07 7.11
N SER A 115 2.12 -3.34 7.10
CA SER A 115 1.36 -3.99 6.04
C SER A 115 0.21 -4.81 6.62
N VAL A 116 -0.86 -4.98 5.85
CA VAL A 116 -2.03 -5.82 6.15
C VAL A 116 -2.53 -6.45 4.86
N ARG A 117 -3.33 -7.50 5.01
CA ARG A 117 -4.17 -8.01 3.93
C ARG A 117 -5.60 -7.55 4.11
N TYR A 118 -6.26 -7.13 3.03
CA TYR A 118 -7.66 -6.71 3.06
C TYR A 118 -8.53 -7.75 2.32
N ALA A 119 -9.32 -8.51 3.07
CA ALA A 119 -10.02 -9.71 2.60
C ALA A 119 -11.23 -9.44 1.70
N ALA A 120 -11.77 -8.22 1.72
CA ALA A 120 -12.92 -7.83 0.90
C ALA A 120 -12.47 -7.06 -0.36
N ALA A 121 -13.35 -6.95 -1.34
CA ALA A 121 -13.14 -6.02 -2.45
C ALA A 121 -13.21 -4.57 -1.94
N ILE A 122 -12.41 -3.67 -2.51
CA ILE A 122 -12.46 -2.23 -2.24
C ILE A 122 -13.07 -1.53 -3.46
N PRO A 123 -14.29 -0.97 -3.36
CA PRO A 123 -14.94 -0.32 -4.49
C PRO A 123 -14.10 0.82 -5.05
N ALA A 124 -14.14 1.04 -6.36
CA ALA A 124 -13.41 2.13 -7.02
C ALA A 124 -13.70 3.52 -6.41
N ALA A 125 -14.93 3.74 -5.94
CA ALA A 125 -15.34 4.98 -5.28
C ALA A 125 -14.60 5.27 -3.96
N CYS A 126 -13.99 4.26 -3.35
CA CYS A 126 -13.22 4.39 -2.12
C CYS A 126 -11.74 4.74 -2.38
N LEU A 127 -11.28 4.68 -3.63
CA LEU A 127 -9.89 4.84 -4.03
C LEU A 127 -9.59 6.29 -4.45
N ASP A 128 -8.50 6.86 -3.95
CA ASP A 128 -7.92 8.08 -4.50
C ASP A 128 -6.93 7.71 -5.61
N LEU A 129 -7.44 7.70 -6.85
CA LEU A 129 -6.67 7.40 -8.05
C LEU A 129 -6.01 8.65 -8.66
N GLY A 130 -5.93 9.77 -7.91
CA GLY A 130 -5.31 11.00 -8.39
C GLY A 130 -5.95 11.48 -9.69
N ARG A 131 -7.24 11.85 -9.65
CA ARG A 131 -7.95 12.35 -10.84
C ARG A 131 -7.07 13.38 -11.56
N PRO A 132 -6.89 13.28 -12.89
CA PRO A 132 -6.27 14.37 -13.63
C PRO A 132 -7.08 15.62 -13.34
N ASN A 133 -6.41 16.66 -12.83
CA ASN A 133 -7.04 17.95 -12.62
C ASN A 133 -7.52 18.44 -14.00
N PRO A 134 -8.82 18.59 -14.26
CA PRO A 134 -9.32 18.99 -15.58
C PRO A 134 -8.92 20.43 -15.98
N ARG A 135 -8.11 21.13 -15.16
CA ARG A 135 -7.61 22.47 -15.42
C ARG A 135 -6.32 22.55 -16.24
N ILE A 136 -5.73 21.42 -16.65
CA ILE A 136 -4.57 21.41 -17.57
C ILE A 136 -4.97 20.74 -18.89
N THR A 137 -5.95 21.35 -19.54
CA THR A 137 -6.16 21.21 -20.99
C THR A 137 -6.55 22.59 -21.50
N GLN A 138 -5.69 23.58 -21.22
CA GLN A 138 -5.66 24.75 -22.10
C GLN A 138 -4.83 24.31 -23.31
N GLU A 139 -5.57 23.89 -24.34
CA GLU A 139 -5.13 24.03 -25.72
C GLU A 139 -4.60 25.46 -25.86
N SER A 140 -3.29 25.60 -26.03
CA SER A 140 -2.76 26.82 -26.65
C SER A 140 -3.30 26.82 -28.07
N PRO A 141 -4.12 27.81 -28.46
CA PRO A 141 -4.51 27.94 -29.85
C PRO A 141 -3.25 28.24 -30.67
N GLU A 142 -3.21 27.65 -31.85
CA GLU A 142 -2.28 27.96 -32.92
C GLU A 142 -2.09 29.48 -33.04
N SER A 143 -0.87 29.95 -32.77
CA SER A 143 -0.39 31.15 -33.43
C SER A 143 0.31 30.70 -34.71
N GLY A 144 -0.48 30.63 -35.78
CA GLY A 144 0.06 30.66 -37.13
C GLY A 144 0.82 31.96 -37.37
N LEU A 145 1.95 31.83 -38.06
CA LEU A 145 2.44 32.71 -39.11
C LEU A 145 3.47 31.93 -39.93
#